data_AF-A0A1X7VWA5-F1
#
_entry.id   AF-A0A1X7VWA5-F1
#
_cell.length_a   1.000
_cell.length_b   1.000
_cell.length_c   1.000
_cell.angle_alpha   90.00
_cell.angle_beta   90.00
_cell.angle_gamma   90.00
#
_symmetry.space_group_name_H-M   'P 1'
#
loop_
_entity.id
_entity.type
_entity.pdbx_description
1 polymer ?
#
loop_
_entity_poly.entity_id
_entity_poly.type
_entity_poly.pdbx_seq_one_letter_code
_entity_poly.pdbx_strand_id
1 'polypeptide(L)'
;MAVEEHQDYMCNEKLIEAVRSHTCIWQTSSKYYKDLKAKENSWKEISKQVTRKDDEESRKECIRRWKLLRDRYVRECKKVKKPTGTEGPPYTPKWDLYESLSFLRDVVRHRQ
;
A
#
# COMPACT_ATOMS: atom_id res chain seq x y z
N MET A 1 22.20 -24.57 -13.74
CA MET A 1 21.12 -25.07 -12.88
C MET A 1 20.51 -23.87 -12.19
N ALA A 2 19.27 -23.54 -12.53
CA ALA A 2 18.53 -22.43 -11.97
C ALA A 2 17.92 -22.86 -10.64
N VAL A 3 18.40 -22.30 -9.54
CA VAL A 3 17.73 -22.37 -8.23
C VAL A 3 18.08 -21.13 -7.42
N GLU A 4 17.48 -19.99 -7.77
CA GLU A 4 17.21 -18.95 -6.78
C GLU A 4 15.81 -18.40 -7.04
N GLU A 5 14.81 -19.25 -6.80
CA GLU A 5 13.47 -18.80 -6.44
C GLU A 5 13.56 -18.04 -5.11
N HIS A 6 13.98 -16.78 -5.16
CA HIS A 6 13.72 -15.86 -4.05
C HIS A 6 12.36 -15.19 -4.25
N GLN A 7 11.32 -16.02 -4.38
CA GLN A 7 9.95 -15.57 -4.30
C GLN A 7 9.51 -15.70 -2.84
N ASP A 8 10.15 -14.96 -1.94
CA ASP A 8 9.65 -14.79 -0.57
C ASP A 8 8.32 -14.03 -0.70
N TYR A 9 7.23 -14.81 -0.65
CA TYR A 9 5.86 -14.42 -0.95
C TYR A 9 5.37 -13.46 0.14
N MET A 10 5.77 -12.19 0.03
CA MET A 10 5.20 -11.13 0.85
C MET A 10 3.70 -11.08 0.57
N CYS A 11 2.90 -11.53 1.52
CA CYS A 11 1.45 -11.49 1.42
C CYS A 11 1.01 -10.02 1.39
N ASN A 12 0.46 -9.59 0.25
CA ASN A 12 0.04 -8.20 0.06
C ASN A 12 -0.96 -7.76 1.13
N GLU A 13 -1.86 -8.65 1.56
CA GLU A 13 -2.85 -8.38 2.60
C GLU A 13 -2.18 -8.07 3.94
N LYS A 14 -1.19 -8.89 4.35
CA LYS A 14 -0.40 -8.63 5.56
C LYS A 14 0.34 -7.30 5.49
N LEU A 15 0.91 -6.97 4.34
CA LEU A 15 1.57 -5.69 4.14
C LEU A 15 0.59 -4.52 4.28
N ILE A 16 -0.60 -4.64 3.70
CA ILE A 16 -1.65 -3.62 3.77
C ILE A 16 -2.13 -3.44 5.21
N GLU A 17 -2.38 -4.53 5.93
CA GLU A 17 -2.80 -4.50 7.33
C GLU A 17 -1.73 -3.89 8.24
N ALA A 18 -0.47 -4.30 8.08
CA ALA A 18 0.64 -3.73 8.82
C ALA A 18 0.78 -2.22 8.54
N VAL A 19 0.72 -1.79 7.28
CA VAL A 19 0.79 -0.36 6.93
C VAL A 19 -0.44 0.40 7.45
N ARG A 20 -1.63 -0.21 7.45
CA ARG A 20 -2.87 0.40 7.96
C ARG A 20 -2.71 0.83 9.42
N SER A 21 -2.08 0.01 10.24
CA SER A 21 -1.78 0.32 11.65
C SER A 21 -0.76 1.46 11.82
N HIS A 22 0.08 1.72 10.82
CA HIS A 22 1.13 2.73 10.86
C HIS A 22 0.75 3.98 10.03
N THR A 23 -0.03 4.88 10.63
CA THR A 23 -0.54 6.09 9.96
C THR A 23 0.56 7.04 9.48
N CYS A 24 1.73 7.08 10.12
CA CYS A 24 2.90 7.85 9.68
C CYS A 24 3.41 7.47 8.28
N ILE A 25 3.09 6.27 7.78
CA ILE A 25 3.51 5.79 6.47
C ILE A 25 2.64 6.37 5.35
N TRP A 26 1.32 6.35 5.55
CA TRP A 26 0.35 6.62 4.49
C TRP A 26 -0.40 7.95 4.66
N GLN A 27 -0.61 8.42 5.89
CA GLN A 27 -1.39 9.62 6.20
C GLN A 27 -0.54 10.88 6.03
N THR A 28 -0.55 11.47 4.84
CA THR A 28 0.19 12.71 4.52
C THR A 28 -0.29 13.93 5.30
N SER A 29 -1.51 13.88 5.83
CA SER A 29 -2.10 14.91 6.69
C SER A 29 -1.59 14.83 8.14
N SER A 30 -0.92 13.74 8.53
CA SER A 30 -0.36 13.60 9.88
C SER A 30 0.86 14.50 10.05
N LYS A 31 0.90 15.22 11.18
CA LYS A 31 2.08 16.02 11.61
C LYS A 31 3.37 15.20 11.67
N TYR A 32 3.25 13.88 11.86
CA TYR A 32 4.38 12.93 11.93
C TYR A 32 4.82 12.39 10.55
N TYR A 33 4.12 12.72 9.47
CA TYR A 33 4.51 12.28 8.12
C TYR A 33 5.90 12.84 7.70
N LYS A 34 6.31 13.96 8.27
CA LYS A 34 7.64 14.57 8.07
C LYS A 34 8.72 13.98 8.98
N ASP A 35 8.35 13.14 9.95
CA ASP A 35 9.31 12.50 10.85
C ASP A 35 9.91 11.27 10.17
N LEU A 36 11.14 11.45 9.68
CA LEU A 36 11.91 10.38 9.03
C LEU A 36 12.16 9.20 9.97
N LYS A 37 12.36 9.46 11.27
CA LYS A 37 12.66 8.43 12.27
C LYS A 37 11.42 7.60 12.57
N ALA A 38 10.26 8.23 12.73
CA ALA A 38 9.00 7.52 12.89
C ALA A 38 8.69 6.63 11.68
N LYS A 39 8.99 7.11 10.47
CA LYS A 39 8.78 6.36 9.22
C LYS A 39 9.72 5.16 9.11
N GLU A 40 10.99 5.34 9.44
CA GLU A 40 11.98 4.26 9.44
C GLU A 40 11.61 3.17 10.46
N ASN A 41 11.29 3.57 11.70
CA ASN A 41 10.85 2.64 12.75
C ASN A 41 9.61 1.84 12.32
N SER A 42 8.66 2.50 11.68
CA SER A 42 7.43 1.86 11.21
C SER A 42 7.70 0.86 10.09
N TRP A 43 8.56 1.20 9.12
CA TRP A 43 8.95 0.25 8.08
C TRP A 43 9.74 -0.93 8.62
N LYS A 44 10.56 -0.72 9.65
CA LYS A 44 11.27 -1.78 10.35
C LYS A 44 10.30 -2.75 11.02
N GLU A 45 9.30 -2.23 11.72
CA GLU A 45 8.27 -3.06 12.35
C GLU A 45 7.42 -3.79 11.28
N ILE A 46 7.01 -3.10 10.22
CA ILE A 46 6.25 -3.69 9.11
C ILE A 46 7.04 -4.81 8.44
N SER A 47 8.33 -4.61 8.11
CA SER A 47 9.14 -5.66 7.49
C SER A 47 9.24 -6.87 8.40
N LYS A 48 9.54 -6.65 9.68
CA LYS A 48 9.61 -7.71 10.67
C LYS A 48 8.29 -8.48 10.81
N GLN A 49 7.14 -7.82 10.74
CA GLN A 49 5.83 -8.49 10.81
C GLN A 49 5.51 -9.29 9.53
N VAL A 50 5.85 -8.75 8.36
CA VAL A 50 5.44 -9.32 7.06
C VAL A 50 6.41 -10.42 6.59
N THR A 51 7.72 -10.18 6.67
CA THR A 51 8.76 -11.12 6.20
C THR A 51 9.38 -11.93 7.31
N ARG A 52 9.11 -11.60 8.59
CA ARG A 52 9.81 -12.17 9.76
C ARG A 52 11.33 -11.96 9.74
N LYS A 53 11.79 -11.03 8.91
CA LYS A 53 13.21 -10.67 8.72
C LYS A 53 13.41 -9.20 9.08
N ASP A 54 14.51 -8.88 9.77
CA ASP A 54 14.88 -7.52 10.16
C ASP A 54 15.97 -6.94 9.24
N ASP A 55 15.95 -7.31 7.97
CA ASP A 55 16.98 -6.90 7.00
C ASP A 55 16.58 -5.64 6.23
N GLU A 56 17.58 -4.88 5.77
CA GLU A 56 17.36 -3.69 4.94
C GLU A 56 16.65 -4.03 3.61
N GLU A 57 16.98 -5.17 3.01
CA GLU A 57 16.36 -5.62 1.76
C GLU A 57 14.85 -5.88 1.94
N SER A 58 14.46 -6.52 3.06
CA SER A 58 13.04 -6.75 3.40
C SER A 58 12.27 -5.43 3.54
N ARG A 59 12.89 -4.41 4.16
CA ARG A 59 12.30 -3.07 4.27
C ARG A 59 12.12 -2.42 2.89
N LYS A 60 13.15 -2.49 2.03
CA LYS A 60 13.09 -1.96 0.65
C LYS A 60 12.00 -2.64 -0.17
N GLU A 61 11.87 -3.96 -0.08
CA GLU A 61 10.83 -4.70 -0.78
C GLU A 61 9.42 -4.34 -0.27
N CYS A 62 9.22 -4.22 1.06
CA CYS A 62 7.97 -3.71 1.64
C CYS A 62 7.56 -2.37 1.02
N ILE A 63 8.51 -1.42 0.98
CA ILE A 63 8.29 -0.07 0.46
C ILE A 63 7.93 -0.12 -1.04
N ARG A 64 8.69 -0.89 -1.82
CA ARG A 64 8.49 -1.06 -3.25
C ARG A 64 7.12 -1.68 -3.53
N ARG A 65 6.77 -2.74 -2.80
CA ARG A 65 5.50 -3.44 -2.94
C ARG A 65 4.32 -2.56 -2.55
N TRP A 66 4.42 -1.85 -1.43
CA TRP A 66 3.42 -0.87 -1.00
C TRP A 66 3.21 0.23 -2.05
N LYS A 67 4.29 0.74 -2.65
CA LYS A 67 4.21 1.74 -3.72
C LYS A 67 3.42 1.23 -4.92
N LEU A 68 3.65 -0.01 -5.35
CA LEU A 68 2.91 -0.64 -6.45
C LEU A 68 1.42 -0.81 -6.12
N LEU A 69 1.10 -1.27 -4.90
CA LEU A 69 -0.28 -1.43 -4.41
C LEU A 69 -1.01 -0.08 -4.40
N ARG A 70 -0.38 0.94 -3.82
CA ARG A 70 -0.95 2.29 -3.76
C ARG A 70 -1.15 2.88 -5.17
N ASP A 71 -0.19 2.72 -6.07
CA ASP A 71 -0.31 3.22 -7.44
C ASP A 71 -1.50 2.58 -8.18
N ARG A 72 -1.65 1.25 -8.05
CA ARG A 72 -2.80 0.54 -8.58
C ARG A 72 -4.10 1.05 -7.95
N TYR A 73 -4.14 1.21 -6.63
CA TYR A 73 -5.31 1.76 -5.92
C TYR A 73 -5.72 3.15 -6.41
N VAL A 74 -4.75 4.05 -6.60
CA VAL A 74 -5.01 5.41 -7.14
C VAL A 74 -5.61 5.33 -8.56
N ARG A 75 -5.09 4.44 -9.41
CA ARG A 75 -5.65 4.21 -10.75
C ARG A 75 -7.09 3.68 -10.69
N GLU A 76 -7.36 2.70 -9.83
CA GLU A 76 -8.71 2.17 -9.63
C GLU A 76 -9.66 3.25 -9.09
N CYS A 77 -9.26 4.06 -8.11
CA CYS A 77 -10.05 5.20 -7.62
C CYS A 77 -10.35 6.24 -8.72
N LYS A 78 -9.41 6.49 -9.65
CA LYS A 78 -9.66 7.37 -10.80
C LYS A 78 -10.71 6.77 -11.75
N LYS A 79 -10.70 5.46 -11.97
CA LYS A 79 -11.72 4.77 -12.79
C LYS A 79 -13.10 4.86 -12.16
N VAL A 80 -13.21 4.65 -10.84
CA VAL A 80 -14.47 4.80 -10.09
C VAL A 80 -15.00 6.24 -10.14
N LYS A 81 -14.11 7.24 -10.08
CA LYS A 81 -14.50 8.66 -10.08
C LYS A 81 -14.85 9.23 -11.46
N LYS A 82 -14.32 8.67 -12.55
CA LYS A 82 -14.65 9.16 -13.88
C LYS A 82 -16.13 8.82 -14.12
N PRO A 83 -17.01 9.82 -14.37
CA PRO A 83 -18.33 9.52 -14.88
C PRO A 83 -18.10 8.83 -16.22
N THR A 84 -18.36 7.53 -16.28
CA THR A 84 -18.52 6.85 -17.54
C THR A 84 -19.63 7.62 -18.25
N GLY A 85 -19.30 8.36 -19.31
CA GLY A 85 -20.23 9.16 -20.12
C GLY A 85 -21.16 8.26 -20.96
N THR A 86 -21.56 7.15 -20.39
CA THR A 86 -22.35 6.06 -20.96
C THR A 86 -23.29 5.63 -19.85
N GLU A 87 -24.56 5.44 -20.17
CA GLU A 87 -25.67 5.03 -19.30
C GLU A 87 -25.51 3.60 -18.73
N GLY A 88 -24.29 3.24 -18.34
CA GLY A 88 -23.92 1.96 -17.76
C GLY A 88 -23.78 2.03 -16.23
N PRO A 89 -23.81 0.87 -15.56
CA PRO A 89 -23.67 0.80 -14.11
C PRO A 89 -22.30 1.36 -13.64
N PRO A 90 -22.22 1.89 -12.42
CA PRO A 90 -20.98 2.43 -11.87
C PRO A 90 -19.87 1.37 -11.87
N TYR A 91 -18.65 1.78 -12.25
CA TYR A 91 -17.49 0.89 -12.27
C TYR A 91 -17.19 0.32 -10.89
N THR A 92 -17.28 -1.01 -10.77
CA THR A 92 -16.87 -1.76 -9.58
C THR A 92 -15.45 -2.31 -9.78
N PRO A 93 -14.48 -1.92 -8.93
CA PRO A 93 -13.13 -2.45 -9.02
C PRO A 93 -13.12 -3.94 -8.65
N LYS A 94 -12.67 -4.78 -9.58
CA LYS A 94 -12.57 -6.25 -9.42
C LYS A 94 -11.29 -6.70 -8.70
N TRP A 95 -10.67 -5.81 -7.94
CA TRP A 95 -9.40 -6.10 -7.29
C TRP A 95 -9.64 -6.37 -5.81
N ASP A 96 -9.39 -7.59 -5.35
CA ASP A 96 -9.72 -8.00 -3.98
C ASP A 96 -9.02 -7.14 -2.90
N LEU A 97 -7.80 -6.68 -3.19
CA LEU A 97 -7.05 -5.78 -2.30
C LEU A 97 -7.57 -4.33 -2.31
N TYR A 98 -8.49 -3.99 -3.21
CA TYR A 98 -9.09 -2.65 -3.27
C TYR A 98 -9.86 -2.33 -1.99
N GLU A 99 -10.62 -3.30 -1.47
CA GLU A 99 -11.36 -3.15 -0.22
C GLU A 99 -10.40 -3.01 0.97
N SER A 100 -9.34 -3.83 1.00
CA SER A 100 -8.29 -3.72 2.03
C SER A 100 -7.57 -2.37 2.00
N LEU A 101 -7.45 -1.73 0.84
CA LEU A 101 -6.85 -0.39 0.66
C LEU A 101 -7.87 0.76 0.77
N SER A 102 -9.14 0.47 1.04
CA SER A 102 -10.22 1.47 1.11
C SER A 102 -9.97 2.57 2.14
N PHE A 103 -9.20 2.28 3.21
CA PHE A 103 -8.79 3.28 4.20
C PHE A 103 -7.94 4.42 3.61
N LEU A 104 -7.27 4.18 2.47
CA LEU A 104 -6.52 5.22 1.76
C LEU A 104 -7.42 6.16 0.95
N ARG A 105 -8.72 5.85 0.79
CA ARG A 105 -9.64 6.63 -0.05
C ARG A 105 -9.64 8.10 0.33
N ASP A 106 -9.65 8.40 1.63
CA ASP A 106 -9.69 9.77 2.13
C ASP A 106 -8.38 10.53 1.85
N VAL A 107 -7.24 9.87 2.08
CA VAL A 107 -5.91 10.45 1.85
C VAL A 107 -5.60 10.63 0.36
N VAL A 108 -6.01 9.69 -0.49
CA VAL A 108 -5.86 9.78 -1.94
C VAL A 108 -6.78 10.87 -2.51
N ARG A 109 -7.93 11.14 -1.88
CA ARG A 109 -8.85 12.20 -2.31
C ARG A 109 -8.25 13.59 -2.18
N HIS A 110 -7.41 13.82 -1.18
CA HIS A 110 -6.82 15.12 -0.87
C HIS A 110 -5.54 15.44 -1.66
N ARG A 111 -4.99 14.48 -2.42
CA ARG A 111 -3.73 14.66 -3.18
C ARG A 111 -3.96 14.94 -4.69
N GLN A 112 -5.11 15.51 -5.04
CA GLN A 112 -5.36 16.09 -6.37
C GLN A 112 -5.26 17.60 -6.30
#